data_AF-A0A1Y1VD76-F1
#
_entry.id   AF-A0A1Y1VD76-F1
#
_cell.length_a   1.000
_cell.length_b   1.000
_cell.length_c   1.000
_cell.angle_alpha   90.00
_cell.angle_beta   90.00
_cell.angle_gamma   90.00
#
_symmetry.space_group_name_H-M   'P 1'
#
loop_
_entity.id
_entity.type
_entity.pdbx_description
1 polymer ?
#
loop_
_entity_poly.entity_id
_entity_poly.type
_entity_poly.pdbx_seq_one_letter_code
_entity_poly.pdbx_strand_id
1 'polypeptide(L)'
;NYDEAHIILEECDNIMKRTEALWAKVPDDVKASFYQLVYYPAMAVPNVLKIQIYAALNNKYAKLGLTVANKYAKLCQEVIDLDNELFDGYNEKMPGVVESGKKWSGMISCGQNHHIGLQAWDRDSGKLPDLITVNPESSSEMQILVEDITDSFKNVITEGETKLPTFNSVSDETFKIQLFFMVIQLKVSI
;
A
#
# COMPACT_ATOMS: atom_id res chain seq x y z
N ASN A 1 -11.71 10.76 -3.74
CA ASN A 1 -11.64 12.04 -4.47
C ASN A 1 -10.59 11.88 -5.54
N TYR A 2 -10.95 12.10 -6.82
CA TYR A 2 -10.02 12.07 -7.97
C TYR A 2 -9.15 10.81 -8.14
N ASP A 3 -9.55 9.67 -7.57
CA ASP A 3 -8.76 8.43 -7.54
C ASP A 3 -7.28 8.56 -7.09
N GLU A 4 -6.94 9.65 -6.39
CA GLU A 4 -5.55 10.07 -6.13
C GLU A 4 -4.72 8.97 -5.46
N ALA A 5 -5.27 8.36 -4.41
CA ALA A 5 -4.59 7.30 -3.67
C ALA A 5 -4.26 6.08 -4.54
N HIS A 6 -5.13 5.72 -5.48
CA HIS A 6 -4.90 4.59 -6.36
C HIS A 6 -3.88 4.91 -7.46
N ILE A 7 -3.91 6.14 -7.99
CA ILE A 7 -2.89 6.63 -8.93
C ILE A 7 -1.50 6.59 -8.28
N ILE A 8 -1.35 7.11 -7.06
CA ILE A 8 -0.07 7.07 -6.35
C ILE A 8 0.39 5.63 -6.06
N LEU A 9 -0.52 4.71 -5.73
CA LEU A 9 -0.18 3.29 -5.57
C LEU A 9 0.35 2.68 -6.88
N GLU A 10 -0.28 3.00 -8.01
CA GLU A 10 0.16 2.51 -9.33
C GLU A 10 1.54 3.06 -9.71
N GLU A 11 1.79 4.35 -9.46
CA GLU A 11 3.09 4.97 -9.67
C GLU A 11 4.17 4.34 -8.79
N CYS A 12 3.85 4.10 -7.50
CA CYS A 12 4.75 3.40 -6.58
C CYS A 12 5.11 2.01 -7.10
N ASP A 13 4.12 1.22 -7.52
CA ASP A 13 4.33 -0.10 -8.09
C ASP A 13 5.15 -0.05 -9.39
N ASN A 14 4.92 0.95 -10.24
CA ASN A 14 5.67 1.14 -11.48
C ASN A 14 7.16 1.40 -11.19
N ILE A 15 7.45 2.30 -10.26
CA ILE A 15 8.83 2.64 -9.85
C ILE A 15 9.53 1.41 -9.29
N MET A 16 8.88 0.70 -8.35
CA MET A 16 9.46 -0.51 -7.74
C MET A 16 9.71 -1.60 -8.80
N LYS A 17 8.75 -1.87 -9.69
CA LYS A 17 8.91 -2.86 -10.79
C LYS A 17 10.07 -2.51 -11.74
N ARG A 18 10.20 -1.24 -12.12
CA ARG A 18 11.31 -0.79 -12.98
C ARG A 18 12.65 -0.90 -12.26
N THR A 19 12.67 -0.62 -10.97
CA THR A 19 13.87 -0.74 -10.12
C THR A 19 14.34 -2.18 -10.04
N GLU A 20 13.45 -3.14 -9.80
CA GLU A 20 13.73 -4.58 -9.83
C GLU A 20 14.22 -5.04 -11.22
N ALA A 21 13.56 -4.59 -12.29
CA ALA A 21 13.95 -4.94 -13.65
C ALA A 21 15.34 -4.39 -14.04
N LEU A 22 15.72 -3.24 -13.50
CA LEU A 22 17.09 -2.70 -13.63
C LEU A 22 18.06 -3.52 -12.80
N TRP A 23 17.74 -3.77 -11.52
CA TRP A 23 18.58 -4.54 -10.59
C TRP A 23 19.03 -5.88 -11.16
N ALA A 24 18.12 -6.62 -11.80
CA ALA A 24 18.40 -7.89 -12.44
C ALA A 24 19.45 -7.81 -13.57
N LYS A 25 19.69 -6.62 -14.13
CA LYS A 25 20.64 -6.37 -15.23
C LYS A 25 21.93 -5.70 -14.75
N VAL A 26 22.03 -5.29 -13.48
CA VAL A 26 23.19 -4.59 -12.95
C VAL A 26 24.38 -5.56 -12.82
N PRO A 27 25.53 -5.27 -13.44
CA PRO A 27 26.75 -6.06 -13.28
C PRO A 27 27.28 -6.05 -11.83
N ASP A 28 27.91 -7.15 -11.40
CA ASP A 28 28.32 -7.35 -10.01
C ASP A 28 29.30 -6.28 -9.49
N ASP A 29 30.17 -5.74 -10.34
CA ASP A 29 31.16 -4.71 -10.01
C ASP A 29 30.54 -3.35 -9.65
N VAL A 30 29.32 -3.07 -10.11
CA VAL A 30 28.59 -1.82 -9.83
C VAL A 30 27.34 -2.03 -8.97
N LYS A 31 27.04 -3.27 -8.54
CA LYS A 31 25.86 -3.59 -7.72
C LYS A 31 25.77 -2.77 -6.44
N ALA A 32 26.86 -2.62 -5.70
CA ALA A 32 26.87 -1.82 -4.47
C ALA A 32 26.51 -0.34 -4.72
N SER A 33 27.04 0.24 -5.79
CA SER A 33 26.78 1.64 -6.18
C SER A 33 25.35 1.84 -6.64
N PHE A 34 24.84 0.92 -7.47
CA PHE A 34 23.44 0.97 -7.90
C PHE A 34 22.50 0.78 -6.71
N TYR A 35 22.80 -0.17 -5.82
CA TYR A 35 21.95 -0.47 -4.68
C TYR A 35 21.74 0.76 -3.79
N GLN A 36 22.84 1.41 -3.40
CA GLN A 36 22.78 2.54 -2.47
C GLN A 36 22.21 3.82 -3.10
N LEU A 37 22.50 4.09 -4.38
CA LEU A 37 22.14 5.36 -5.03
C LEU A 37 20.79 5.32 -5.75
N VAL A 38 20.34 4.14 -6.17
CA VAL A 38 19.14 4.00 -7.01
C VAL A 38 18.16 3.01 -6.38
N TYR A 39 18.57 1.77 -6.15
CA TYR A 39 17.66 0.71 -5.73
C TYR A 39 16.98 1.03 -4.40
N TYR A 40 17.76 1.27 -3.36
CA TYR A 40 17.24 1.50 -2.02
C TYR A 40 16.27 2.68 -1.97
N PRO A 41 16.60 3.91 -2.41
CA PRO A 41 15.64 5.02 -2.38
C PRO A 41 14.41 4.78 -3.27
N ALA A 42 14.56 4.11 -4.42
CA ALA A 42 13.45 3.80 -5.32
C ALA A 42 12.55 2.66 -4.82
N MET A 43 12.99 1.89 -3.82
CA MET A 43 12.16 0.91 -3.13
C MET A 43 11.58 1.47 -1.83
N ALA A 44 12.41 2.11 -1.00
CA ALA A 44 12.01 2.58 0.33
C ALA A 44 10.98 3.71 0.28
N VAL A 45 11.17 4.72 -0.58
CA VAL A 45 10.24 5.87 -0.64
C VAL A 45 8.83 5.45 -1.10
N PRO A 46 8.66 4.73 -2.22
CA PRO A 46 7.34 4.20 -2.59
C PRO A 46 6.74 3.27 -1.54
N ASN A 47 7.58 2.47 -0.85
CA ASN A 47 7.10 1.56 0.17
C ASN A 47 6.47 2.28 1.37
N VAL A 48 7.08 3.36 1.86
CA VAL A 48 6.50 4.18 2.94
C VAL A 48 5.18 4.83 2.50
N LEU A 49 5.07 5.31 1.25
CA LEU A 49 3.80 5.82 0.71
C LEU A 49 2.72 4.73 0.71
N LYS A 50 3.06 3.51 0.28
CA LYS A 50 2.15 2.36 0.28
C LYS A 50 1.68 2.01 1.70
N ILE A 51 2.54 2.07 2.72
CA ILE A 51 2.15 1.87 4.13
C ILE A 51 1.03 2.84 4.51
N GLN A 52 1.20 4.12 4.23
CA GLN A 52 0.20 5.15 4.59
C GLN A 52 -1.12 4.97 3.82
N ILE A 53 -1.04 4.71 2.52
CA ILE A 53 -2.23 4.56 1.68
C ILE A 53 -3.01 3.29 2.04
N TYR A 54 -2.33 2.15 2.22
CA TYR A 54 -3.01 0.91 2.61
C TYR A 54 -3.62 0.99 4.00
N ALA A 55 -2.96 1.62 4.97
CA ALA A 55 -3.54 1.89 6.28
C ALA A 55 -4.81 2.76 6.17
N ALA A 56 -4.78 3.82 5.35
CA ALA A 56 -5.93 4.68 5.13
C ALA A 56 -7.10 3.94 4.47
N LEU A 57 -6.83 3.11 3.45
CA LEU A 57 -7.84 2.28 2.79
C LEU A 57 -8.42 1.23 3.73
N ASN A 58 -7.58 0.57 4.53
CA ASN A 58 -8.03 -0.35 5.57
C ASN A 58 -9.00 0.34 6.54
N ASN A 59 -8.60 1.48 7.12
CA ASN A 59 -9.42 2.22 8.07
C ASN A 59 -10.72 2.73 7.43
N LYS A 60 -10.68 3.17 6.17
CA LYS A 60 -11.88 3.59 5.43
C LYS A 60 -12.86 2.44 5.26
N TYR A 61 -12.43 1.33 4.69
CA TYR A 61 -13.31 0.19 4.41
C TYR A 61 -13.78 -0.50 5.70
N ALA A 62 -12.98 -0.50 6.75
CA ALA A 62 -13.37 -1.05 8.05
C ALA A 62 -14.49 -0.24 8.71
N LYS A 63 -14.44 1.10 8.62
CA LYS A 63 -15.54 1.98 9.09
C LYS A 63 -16.85 1.74 8.35
N LEU A 64 -16.79 1.18 7.13
CA LEU A 64 -17.94 0.80 6.33
C LEU A 64 -18.40 -0.65 6.58
N GLY A 65 -17.74 -1.39 7.48
CA GLY A 65 -18.06 -2.80 7.75
C GLY A 65 -17.70 -3.76 6.61
N LEU A 66 -16.83 -3.35 5.68
CA LEU A 66 -16.52 -4.13 4.48
C LEU A 66 -15.31 -5.06 4.70
N THR A 67 -15.46 -6.33 4.35
CA THR A 67 -14.40 -7.36 4.51
C THR A 67 -13.16 -7.10 3.65
N VAL A 68 -13.27 -6.28 2.59
CA VAL A 68 -12.12 -5.81 1.79
C VAL A 68 -11.09 -5.06 2.65
N ALA A 69 -11.50 -4.49 3.79
CA ALA A 69 -10.57 -3.91 4.75
C ALA A 69 -9.45 -4.90 5.15
N ASN A 70 -9.77 -6.18 5.31
CA ASN A 70 -8.81 -7.23 5.70
C ASN A 70 -7.74 -7.44 4.63
N LYS A 71 -8.09 -7.28 3.35
CA LYS A 71 -7.10 -7.32 2.26
C LYS A 71 -6.10 -6.18 2.42
N TYR A 72 -6.57 -4.97 2.70
CA TYR A 72 -5.69 -3.81 2.90
C TYR A 72 -4.88 -3.90 4.19
N ALA A 73 -5.41 -4.54 5.25
CA ALA A 73 -4.62 -4.86 6.45
C ALA A 73 -3.44 -5.77 6.10
N LYS A 74 -3.69 -6.84 5.34
CA LYS A 74 -2.64 -7.77 4.88
C LYS A 74 -1.60 -7.06 4.00
N LEU A 75 -2.05 -6.29 3.00
CA LEU A 75 -1.17 -5.52 2.14
C LEU A 75 -0.32 -4.51 2.92
N CYS A 76 -0.91 -3.82 3.91
CA CYS A 76 -0.19 -2.89 4.77
C CYS A 76 0.87 -3.61 5.62
N GLN A 77 0.55 -4.80 6.14
CA GLN A 77 1.54 -5.60 6.88
C GLN A 77 2.70 -6.02 5.97
N GLU A 78 2.41 -6.46 4.75
CA GLU A 78 3.46 -6.86 3.78
C GLU A 78 4.43 -5.72 3.48
N VAL A 79 3.95 -4.49 3.33
CA VAL A 79 4.83 -3.33 3.07
C VAL A 79 5.54 -2.83 4.34
N ILE A 80 4.96 -3.02 5.54
CA ILE A 80 5.67 -2.82 6.80
C ILE A 80 6.82 -3.83 6.90
N ASP A 81 6.58 -5.10 6.61
CA ASP A 81 7.63 -6.12 6.69
C ASP A 81 8.75 -5.82 5.68
N LEU A 82 8.41 -5.42 4.45
CA LEU A 82 9.38 -5.00 3.43
C LEU A 82 10.22 -3.79 3.86
N ASP A 83 9.66 -2.83 4.60
CA ASP A 83 10.41 -1.66 5.07
C ASP A 83 11.55 -2.09 6.01
N ASN A 84 11.27 -3.02 6.94
CA ASN A 84 12.29 -3.61 7.80
C ASN A 84 13.32 -4.41 6.99
N GLU A 85 12.88 -5.18 6.00
CA GLU A 85 13.79 -5.93 5.13
C GLU A 85 14.74 -5.01 4.35
N LEU A 86 14.24 -3.87 3.85
CA LEU A 86 15.06 -2.87 3.15
C LEU A 86 16.07 -2.23 4.11
N PHE A 87 15.63 -1.85 5.32
CA PHE A 87 16.48 -1.31 6.38
C PHE A 87 17.63 -2.28 6.74
N ASP A 88 17.30 -3.54 7.02
CA ASP A 88 18.28 -4.58 7.33
C ASP A 88 19.16 -4.89 6.12
N GLY A 89 18.58 -4.90 4.93
CA GLY A 89 19.27 -5.13 3.66
C GLY A 89 20.37 -4.11 3.43
N TYR A 90 20.09 -2.83 3.71
CA TYR A 90 21.08 -1.77 3.58
C TYR A 90 22.17 -1.83 4.66
N ASN A 91 21.79 -2.06 5.91
CA ASN A 91 22.72 -1.99 7.03
C ASN A 91 23.57 -3.26 7.20
N GLU A 92 23.01 -4.44 6.92
CA GLU A 92 23.63 -5.72 7.30
C GLU A 92 23.88 -6.68 6.13
N LYS A 93 23.22 -6.49 4.99
CA LYS A 93 23.23 -7.45 3.87
C LYS A 93 23.45 -6.78 2.51
N MET A 94 24.19 -5.68 2.50
CA MET A 94 24.32 -4.82 1.33
C MET A 94 25.07 -5.56 0.19
N PRO A 95 24.54 -5.60 -1.03
CA PRO A 95 25.12 -6.37 -2.13
C PRO A 95 26.44 -5.75 -2.62
N GLY A 96 27.37 -6.57 -3.13
CA GLY A 96 28.65 -6.11 -3.70
C GLY A 96 29.92 -6.33 -2.85
N VAL A 97 29.90 -7.29 -1.91
CA VAL A 97 31.04 -8.01 -1.29
C VAL A 97 32.07 -7.19 -0.49
N VAL A 98 31.96 -5.86 -0.37
CA VAL A 98 32.84 -5.11 0.54
C VAL A 98 32.44 -5.38 1.99
N GLU A 99 33.37 -5.90 2.79
CA GLU A 99 33.20 -6.15 4.24
C GLU A 99 31.95 -6.99 4.59
N SER A 100 31.69 -8.06 3.83
CA SER A 100 30.52 -8.94 4.02
C SER A 100 29.18 -8.21 3.99
N GLY A 101 29.09 -7.09 3.26
CA GLY A 101 27.88 -6.28 3.14
C GLY A 101 27.69 -5.24 4.25
N LYS A 102 28.69 -5.04 5.13
CA LYS A 102 28.58 -4.16 6.30
C LYS A 102 29.21 -2.77 6.14
N LYS A 103 29.76 -2.44 4.96
CA LYS A 103 30.41 -1.16 4.69
C LYS A 103 29.60 0.06 5.14
N TRP A 104 28.27 -0.01 5.04
CA TRP A 104 27.35 1.09 5.40
C TRP A 104 26.46 0.77 6.61
N SER A 105 26.84 -0.20 7.46
CA SER A 105 26.08 -0.52 8.67
C SER A 105 25.90 0.74 9.53
N GLY A 106 24.65 1.02 9.90
CA GLY A 106 24.25 2.18 10.70
C GLY A 106 24.05 3.48 9.92
N MET A 107 24.30 3.50 8.61
CA MET A 107 24.08 4.70 7.78
C MET A 107 22.60 5.02 7.64
N ILE A 108 21.76 3.99 7.46
CA ILE A 108 20.32 4.13 7.64
C ILE A 108 20.06 3.98 9.14
N SER A 109 20.07 5.10 9.85
CA SER A 109 19.93 5.12 11.31
C SER A 109 18.47 5.13 11.78
N CYS A 110 17.52 5.39 10.87
CA CYS A 110 16.11 5.53 11.20
C CYS A 110 15.33 4.27 10.79
N GLY A 111 15.23 3.29 11.68
CA GLY A 111 14.27 2.19 11.51
C GLY A 111 12.82 2.67 11.59
N GLN A 112 11.85 1.77 11.46
CA GLN A 112 10.41 2.08 11.36
C GLN A 112 9.89 3.09 12.40
N ASN A 113 10.28 2.91 13.66
CA ASN A 113 9.85 3.76 14.77
C ASN A 113 10.39 5.19 14.70
N HIS A 114 11.21 5.53 13.71
CA HIS A 114 11.84 6.85 13.60
C HIS A 114 11.51 7.61 12.31
N HIS A 115 10.85 6.98 11.35
CA HIS A 115 10.53 7.63 10.07
C HIS A 115 9.09 7.37 9.60
N ILE A 116 8.33 6.55 10.31
CA ILE A 116 6.93 6.26 9.99
C ILE A 116 6.02 6.81 11.09
N GLY A 117 5.02 7.60 10.70
CA GLY A 117 3.94 8.02 11.59
C GLY A 117 4.40 8.83 12.81
N LEU A 118 5.32 9.79 12.63
CA LEU A 118 5.77 10.68 13.70
C LEU A 118 4.59 11.40 14.37
N GLN A 119 4.48 11.28 15.69
CA GLN A 119 3.41 11.89 16.50
C GLN A 119 3.83 13.25 17.10
N ALA A 120 5.10 13.59 17.02
CA ALA A 120 5.67 14.85 17.44
C ALA A 120 6.75 15.30 16.45
N TRP A 121 7.40 16.45 16.72
CA TRP A 121 8.47 16.98 15.88
C TRP A 121 9.76 16.15 15.97
N ASP A 122 9.91 15.35 17.03
CA ASP A 122 11.07 14.51 17.26
C ASP A 122 10.97 13.15 16.56
N ARG A 123 12.14 12.55 16.34
CA ARG A 123 12.28 11.29 15.62
C ARG A 123 11.95 10.05 16.46
N ASP A 124 11.75 10.15 17.77
CA ASP A 124 11.49 8.99 18.63
C ASP A 124 9.98 8.78 18.85
N SER A 125 9.16 9.59 18.16
CA SER A 125 7.70 9.60 18.24
C SER A 125 7.00 8.77 17.15
N GLY A 126 7.74 7.96 16.38
CA GLY A 126 7.17 7.17 15.30
C GLY A 126 6.25 6.06 15.78
N LYS A 127 5.12 5.90 15.09
CA LYS A 127 4.12 4.86 15.36
C LYS A 127 3.66 4.25 14.05
N LEU A 128 3.75 2.93 13.94
CA LEU A 128 3.13 2.19 12.84
C LEU A 128 1.61 2.40 12.84
N PRO A 129 0.96 2.41 11.66
CA PRO A 129 -0.47 2.64 11.57
C PRO A 129 -1.26 1.51 12.24
N ASP A 130 -2.37 1.87 12.90
CA ASP A 130 -3.30 0.89 13.44
C ASP A 130 -4.15 0.28 12.30
N LEU A 131 -4.26 -1.04 12.27
CA LEU A 131 -5.01 -1.80 11.27
C LEU A 131 -6.24 -2.46 11.89
N ILE A 132 -7.37 -2.42 11.17
CA ILE A 132 -8.66 -2.94 11.63
C ILE A 132 -9.03 -4.18 10.82
N THR A 133 -9.43 -5.25 11.52
CA THR A 133 -10.00 -6.46 10.91
C THR A 133 -11.51 -6.45 11.07
N VAL A 134 -12.21 -6.78 9.99
CA VAL A 134 -13.67 -6.89 9.91
C VAL A 134 -14.05 -8.38 9.82
N ASN A 135 -14.94 -8.84 10.70
CA ASN A 135 -15.51 -10.17 10.60
C ASN A 135 -16.67 -10.19 9.60
N PRO A 136 -16.76 -11.19 8.70
CA PRO A 136 -17.92 -11.33 7.84
C PRO A 136 -19.17 -11.65 8.68
N GLU A 137 -20.25 -10.89 8.52
CA GLU A 137 -21.55 -11.30 9.03
C GLU A 137 -22.14 -12.40 8.13
N SER A 138 -23.12 -13.13 8.66
CA SER A 138 -23.77 -14.25 7.97
C SER A 138 -24.74 -13.83 6.86
N SER A 139 -24.93 -12.52 6.62
CA SER A 139 -25.81 -12.04 5.55
C SER A 139 -25.13 -12.19 4.18
N SER A 140 -25.93 -12.51 3.16
CA SER A 140 -25.48 -12.65 1.76
C SER A 140 -25.80 -11.41 0.93
N GLU A 141 -25.97 -10.26 1.59
CA GLU A 141 -26.35 -9.02 0.93
C GLU A 141 -25.20 -8.48 0.08
N MET A 142 -25.53 -8.03 -1.13
CA MET A 142 -24.61 -7.34 -2.01
C MET A 142 -24.44 -5.90 -1.51
N GLN A 143 -23.19 -5.48 -1.39
CA GLN A 143 -22.83 -4.14 -0.96
C GLN A 143 -22.22 -3.40 -2.14
N ILE A 144 -22.81 -2.27 -2.49
CA ILE A 144 -22.38 -1.46 -3.64
C ILE A 144 -21.76 -0.17 -3.11
N LEU A 145 -20.57 0.15 -3.61
CA LEU A 145 -19.93 1.44 -3.44
C LEU A 145 -19.77 2.10 -4.80
N VAL A 146 -20.22 3.36 -4.89
CA VAL A 146 -20.17 4.14 -6.12
C VAL A 146 -19.13 5.24 -5.99
N GLU A 147 -18.34 5.42 -7.04
CA GLU A 147 -17.36 6.50 -7.12
C GLU A 147 -18.02 7.85 -7.35
N ASP A 148 -17.44 8.89 -6.76
CA ASP A 148 -17.80 10.30 -6.97
C ASP A 148 -16.53 11.16 -7.04
N ILE A 149 -16.61 12.37 -7.58
CA ILE A 149 -15.48 13.30 -7.68
C ILE A 149 -14.98 13.66 -6.27
N THR A 150 -15.93 13.94 -5.37
CA THR A 150 -15.69 14.18 -3.94
C THR A 150 -16.53 13.22 -3.12
N ASP A 151 -16.07 12.84 -1.92
CA ASP A 151 -16.78 11.88 -1.06
C ASP A 151 -16.98 10.49 -1.71
N SER A 152 -16.06 10.11 -2.61
CA SER A 152 -16.06 8.81 -3.30
C SER A 152 -16.12 7.62 -2.33
N PHE A 153 -16.98 6.64 -2.63
CA PHE A 153 -17.16 5.42 -1.84
C PHE A 153 -17.44 5.68 -0.35
N LYS A 154 -18.30 6.67 -0.05
CA LYS A 154 -18.60 7.09 1.33
C LYS A 154 -19.69 6.25 2.00
N ASN A 155 -20.70 5.82 1.25
CA ASN A 155 -21.86 5.11 1.80
C ASN A 155 -22.05 3.77 1.08
N VAL A 156 -22.24 2.71 1.85
CA VAL A 156 -22.62 1.40 1.33
C VAL A 156 -24.10 1.42 0.94
N ILE A 157 -24.39 0.97 -0.27
CA ILE A 157 -25.76 0.87 -0.80
C ILE A 157 -26.12 -0.61 -0.89
N THR A 158 -27.21 -0.99 -0.24
CA THR A 158 -27.77 -2.36 -0.25
C THR A 158 -29.14 -2.44 -0.95
N GLU A 159 -29.85 -1.31 -1.05
CA GLU A 159 -31.13 -1.17 -1.74
C GLU A 159 -31.32 0.25 -2.29
N GLY A 160 -32.24 0.41 -3.26
CA GLY A 160 -32.61 1.70 -3.83
C GLY A 160 -31.85 2.10 -5.10
N GLU A 161 -31.88 3.39 -5.42
CA GLU A 161 -31.25 3.98 -6.61
C GLU A 161 -30.03 4.84 -6.24
N THR A 162 -29.01 4.81 -7.08
CA THR A 162 -27.81 5.63 -6.96
C THR A 162 -27.35 6.10 -8.35
N LYS A 163 -26.55 7.17 -8.41
CA LYS A 163 -26.12 7.80 -9.67
C LYS A 163 -24.62 8.06 -9.64
N LEU A 164 -23.99 7.86 -10.80
CA LEU A 164 -22.63 8.32 -11.05
C LEU A 164 -22.60 9.83 -11.31
N PRO A 165 -21.43 10.47 -11.17
CA PRO A 165 -21.24 11.84 -11.61
C PRO A 165 -21.57 12.02 -13.10
N THR A 166 -21.87 13.26 -13.48
CA THR A 166 -22.19 13.57 -14.89
C THR A 166 -20.93 13.50 -15.73
N PHE A 167 -20.92 12.59 -16.70
CA PHE A 167 -19.88 12.53 -17.71
C PHE A 167 -19.91 13.78 -18.58
N ASN A 168 -18.75 14.35 -18.85
CA ASN A 168 -18.61 15.46 -19.79
C ASN A 168 -17.75 15.03 -20.98
N SER A 169 -17.87 15.74 -22.11
CA SER A 169 -17.18 15.39 -23.36
C SER A 169 -15.76 15.96 -23.46
N VAL A 170 -15.26 16.62 -22.42
CA VAL A 170 -14.00 17.37 -22.44
C VAL A 170 -12.91 16.61 -21.67
N SER A 171 -13.26 15.86 -20.63
CA SER A 171 -12.36 14.97 -19.91
C SER A 171 -12.61 13.50 -20.26
N ASP A 172 -11.52 12.73 -20.38
CA ASP A 172 -11.55 11.26 -20.48
C ASP A 172 -11.79 10.65 -19.08
N GLU A 173 -12.94 10.99 -18.48
CA GLU A 173 -13.31 10.54 -17.14
C GLU A 173 -13.76 9.08 -17.14
N THR A 174 -13.18 8.28 -16.26
CA THR A 174 -13.62 6.91 -15.97
C THR A 174 -14.07 6.86 -14.52
N PHE A 175 -15.30 6.39 -14.28
CA PHE A 175 -15.83 6.16 -12.93
C PHE A 175 -16.00 4.67 -12.65
N LYS A 176 -15.72 4.26 -11.42
CA LYS A 176 -15.75 2.86 -10.96
C LYS A 176 -16.95 2.61 -10.06
N ILE A 177 -17.56 1.43 -10.23
CA ILE A 177 -18.52 0.87 -9.28
C ILE A 177 -17.86 -0.35 -8.65
N GLN A 178 -17.82 -0.39 -7.33
CA GLN A 178 -17.26 -1.51 -6.58
C GLN A 178 -18.40 -2.36 -6.01
N LEU A 179 -18.40 -3.64 -6.37
CA LEU A 179 -19.35 -4.63 -5.88
C LEU A 179 -18.64 -5.53 -4.86
N PHE A 180 -19.20 -5.61 -3.65
CA PHE A 180 -18.67 -6.44 -2.58
C PHE A 180 -19.72 -7.47 -2.15
N PHE A 181 -19.26 -8.69 -1.90
CA PHE A 181 -20.06 -9.77 -1.30
C PHE A 181 -19.45 -10.12 0.05
N MET A 182 -20.28 -10.19 1.09
CA MET A 182 -19.80 -10.54 2.43
C MET A 182 -19.53 -12.03 2.59
N VAL A 183 -20.29 -12.91 1.91
CA VAL A 183 -20.13 -14.36 2.00
C VAL A 183 -20.53 -15.07 0.70
N ILE A 184 -19.68 -16.00 0.22
CA ILE A 184 -20.08 -17.08 -0.70
C ILE A 184 -20.07 -18.38 0.11
N GLN A 185 -21.21 -18.78 0.69
CA GLN A 185 -21.36 -20.14 1.22
C GLN A 185 -21.68 -21.08 0.06
N LEU A 186 -20.67 -21.55 -0.66
CA LEU A 186 -20.84 -22.67 -1.59
C LEU A 186 -20.93 -23.97 -0.79
N LYS A 187 -22.16 -24.34 -0.40
CA LYS A 187 -22.43 -25.74 -0.03
C LYS A 187 -22.42 -26.58 -1.30
N VAL A 188 -21.28 -27.19 -1.60
CA VAL A 188 -21.20 -28.28 -2.57
C VAL A 188 -21.65 -29.55 -1.83
N SER A 189 -22.89 -29.98 -2.07
CA SER A 189 -23.34 -31.31 -1.69
C SER A 189 -22.91 -32.29 -2.78
N ILE A 190 -22.13 -33.31 -2.40
CA ILE A 190 -21.92 -34.54 -3.18
C ILE A 190 -23.03 -35.52 -2.79
#